data_AF-M0D1P1-F1
#
_entry.id   AF-M0D1P1-F1
#
_cell.length_a   1.000
_cell.length_b   1.000
_cell.length_c   1.000
_cell.angle_alpha   90.00
_cell.angle_beta   90.00
_cell.angle_gamma   90.00
#
_symmetry.space_group_name_H-M   'P 1'
#
loop_
_entity.id
_entity.type
_entity.pdbx_description
1 polymer ?
#
loop_
_entity_poly.entity_id
_entity_poly.type
_entity_poly.pdbx_seq_one_letter_code
_entity_poly.pdbx_strand_id
1 'polypeptide(L)'
;MDRTLLHRLLAVALGVATGGGLWWFGANPGIAGAAGVSVLVLGLVMGRVVRQHPEFTASSGSWQDSKWTAVGQFFVIVVAFQAVFSAAVPLPDQIGLHVVVLATYMVGYFVGGLDALEGGSSDDERRSVDAVEPADD
;
A
#
# COMPACT_ATOMS: atom_id res chain seq x y z
N MET A 1 8.63 -0.55 -24.85
CA MET A 1 8.19 -1.55 -23.85
C MET A 1 6.88 -1.10 -23.25
N ASP A 2 5.93 -2.01 -23.12
CA ASP A 2 4.65 -1.72 -22.48
C ASP A 2 4.89 -1.31 -21.02
N ARG A 3 4.44 -0.11 -20.62
CA ARG A 3 4.69 0.45 -19.28
C ARG A 3 4.18 -0.51 -18.20
N THR A 4 3.11 -1.25 -18.48
CA THR A 4 2.54 -2.25 -17.57
C THR A 4 3.49 -3.40 -17.31
N LEU A 5 4.17 -3.88 -18.36
CA LEU A 5 5.12 -4.97 -18.27
C LEU A 5 6.36 -4.54 -17.48
N LEU A 6 6.81 -3.29 -17.68
CA LEU A 6 7.92 -2.72 -16.91
C LEU A 6 7.62 -2.68 -15.41
N HIS A 7 6.44 -2.20 -14.99
CA HIS A 7 6.07 -2.13 -13.57
C HIS A 7 6.01 -3.53 -12.92
N ARG A 8 5.49 -4.52 -13.64
CA ARG A 8 5.45 -5.90 -13.17
C ARG A 8 6.85 -6.49 -13.02
N LEU A 9 7.73 -6.28 -14.02
CA LEU A 9 9.11 -6.75 -13.94
C LEU A 9 9.86 -6.08 -12.79
N LEU A 10 9.67 -4.78 -12.57
CA LEU A 10 10.27 -4.08 -11.44
C LEU A 10 9.76 -4.60 -10.10
N ALA A 11 8.45 -4.86 -9.98
CA ALA A 11 7.88 -5.44 -8.76
C ALA A 11 8.45 -6.84 -8.47
N VAL A 12 8.57 -7.68 -9.49
CA VAL A 12 9.21 -9.01 -9.38
C VAL A 12 10.68 -8.87 -9.00
N ALA A 13 11.43 -8.02 -9.68
CA ALA A 13 12.85 -7.80 -9.40
C ALA A 13 13.05 -7.30 -7.96
N LEU A 14 12.23 -6.36 -7.49
CA LEU A 14 12.28 -5.85 -6.12
C LEU A 14 11.95 -6.94 -5.10
N GLY A 15 10.85 -7.67 -5.28
CA GLY A 15 10.48 -8.75 -4.35
C GLY A 15 11.55 -9.85 -4.26
N VAL A 16 12.10 -10.27 -5.40
CA VAL A 16 13.20 -11.25 -5.45
C VAL A 16 14.47 -10.70 -4.83
N ALA A 17 14.84 -9.45 -5.12
CA ALA A 17 16.03 -8.82 -4.55
C ALA A 17 15.91 -8.65 -3.03
N THR A 18 14.74 -8.26 -2.53
CA THR A 18 14.47 -8.14 -1.09
C THR A 18 14.54 -9.50 -0.39
N GLY A 19 13.79 -10.49 -0.87
CA GLY A 19 13.77 -11.82 -0.25
C GLY A 19 15.11 -12.54 -0.36
N GLY A 20 15.70 -12.53 -1.56
CA GLY A 20 17.01 -13.12 -1.82
C GLY A 20 18.14 -12.41 -1.05
N GLY A 21 18.08 -11.08 -0.96
CA GLY A 21 19.02 -10.29 -0.17
C GLY A 21 18.96 -10.65 1.31
N LEU A 22 17.75 -10.66 1.90
CA LEU A 22 17.58 -11.04 3.30
C LEU A 22 18.05 -12.47 3.58
N TRP A 23 17.72 -13.41 2.70
CA TRP A 23 18.18 -14.79 2.81
C TRP A 23 19.71 -14.89 2.75
N TRP A 24 20.35 -14.13 1.86
CA TRP A 24 21.81 -14.07 1.74
C TRP A 24 22.48 -13.53 3.01
N PHE A 25 21.84 -12.59 3.71
CA PHE A 25 22.31 -12.07 5.00
C PHE A 25 21.94 -12.93 6.20
N GLY A 26 21.39 -14.14 5.98
CA GLY A 26 21.11 -15.11 7.03
C GLY A 26 19.80 -14.90 7.76
N ALA A 27 18.85 -14.14 7.19
CA ALA A 27 17.50 -14.05 7.74
C ALA A 27 16.78 -15.41 7.66
N ASN A 28 15.88 -15.64 8.61
CA ASN A 28 14.98 -16.78 8.62
C ASN A 28 14.26 -16.89 7.27
N PRO A 29 14.25 -18.07 6.62
CA PRO A 29 13.65 -18.24 5.30
C PRO A 29 12.18 -17.81 5.22
N GLY A 30 11.41 -17.97 6.31
CA GLY A 30 10.02 -17.52 6.38
C GLY A 30 9.90 -15.99 6.36
N ILE A 31 10.76 -15.29 7.10
CA ILE A 31 10.79 -13.82 7.14
C ILE A 31 11.27 -13.26 5.80
N ALA A 32 12.34 -13.83 5.24
CA ALA A 32 12.88 -13.44 3.93
C ALA A 32 11.83 -13.63 2.82
N GLY A 33 11.15 -14.78 2.81
CA GLY A 33 10.06 -15.06 1.88
C GLY A 33 8.89 -14.08 2.03
N ALA A 34 8.42 -13.85 3.26
CA ALA A 34 7.35 -12.91 3.55
C ALA A 34 7.70 -11.48 3.12
N ALA A 35 8.92 -11.03 3.37
CA ALA A 35 9.41 -9.71 2.96
C ALA A 35 9.47 -9.56 1.43
N GLY A 36 9.93 -10.60 0.73
CA GLY A 36 9.94 -10.59 -0.73
C GLY A 36 8.53 -10.54 -1.33
N VAL A 37 7.61 -11.35 -0.80
CA VAL A 37 6.21 -11.38 -1.27
C VAL A 37 5.50 -10.06 -0.96
N SER A 38 5.69 -9.48 0.24
CA SER A 38 5.03 -8.22 0.59
C SER A 38 5.49 -7.07 -0.30
N VAL A 39 6.78 -6.98 -0.61
CA VAL A 39 7.33 -5.97 -1.54
C VAL A 39 6.85 -6.19 -2.97
N LEU A 40 6.77 -7.44 -3.42
CA LEU A 40 6.20 -7.77 -4.73
C LEU A 40 4.74 -7.28 -4.84
N VAL A 41 3.90 -7.66 -3.87
CA VAL A 41 2.49 -7.27 -3.85
C VAL A 41 2.34 -5.75 -3.78
N LEU A 42 3.13 -5.08 -2.93
CA LEU A 42 3.16 -3.62 -2.86
C LEU A 42 3.49 -3.00 -4.22
N GLY A 43 4.53 -3.48 -4.91
CA GLY A 43 4.91 -2.97 -6.22
C GLY A 43 3.80 -3.14 -7.27
N LEU A 44 3.10 -4.28 -7.25
CA LEU A 44 1.98 -4.55 -8.15
C LEU A 44 0.77 -3.64 -7.85
N VAL A 45 0.42 -3.48 -6.58
CA VAL A 45 -0.70 -2.63 -6.15
C VAL A 45 -0.40 -1.17 -6.46
N MET A 46 0.78 -0.68 -6.10
CA MET A 46 1.22 0.68 -6.40
C MET A 46 1.23 0.96 -7.90
N GLY A 47 1.75 0.02 -8.71
CA GLY A 47 1.72 0.13 -10.17
C GLY A 47 0.30 0.15 -10.74
N ARG A 48 -0.66 -0.54 -10.11
CA ARG A 48 -2.08 -0.47 -10.48
C ARG A 48 -2.67 0.89 -10.15
N VAL A 49 -2.45 1.40 -8.93
CA VAL A 49 -2.96 2.70 -8.45
C VAL A 49 -2.46 3.83 -9.37
N VAL A 50 -1.15 3.93 -9.60
CA VAL A 50 -0.56 4.97 -10.46
C VAL A 50 -1.13 4.96 -11.88
N ARG A 51 -1.54 3.79 -12.37
CA ARG A 51 -2.09 3.64 -13.72
C ARG A 51 -3.58 4.00 -13.80
N GLN A 52 -4.37 3.61 -12.80
CA GLN A 52 -5.83 3.76 -12.83
C GLN A 52 -6.29 5.08 -12.24
N HIS A 53 -5.55 5.60 -11.26
CA HIS A 53 -5.88 6.80 -10.52
C HIS A 53 -4.62 7.66 -10.37
N PRO A 54 -4.10 8.28 -11.44
CA PRO A 54 -2.94 9.18 -11.33
C PRO A 54 -3.16 10.32 -10.31
N GLU A 55 -4.41 10.72 -10.09
CA GLU A 55 -4.86 11.66 -9.07
C GLU A 55 -4.46 11.28 -7.64
N PHE A 56 -4.26 9.99 -7.33
CA PHE A 56 -3.76 9.54 -6.02
C PHE A 56 -2.36 10.08 -5.69
N THR A 57 -1.57 10.41 -6.71
CA THR A 57 -0.21 10.95 -6.57
C THR A 57 -0.12 12.45 -6.81
N ALA A 58 -1.18 13.06 -7.35
CA ALA A 58 -1.27 14.50 -7.50
C ALA A 58 -1.58 15.11 -6.14
N SER A 59 -0.70 15.99 -5.65
CA SER A 59 -0.79 16.68 -4.36
C SER A 59 -1.95 17.70 -4.26
N SER A 60 -3.09 17.45 -4.90
CA SER A 60 -4.24 18.38 -4.96
C SER A 60 -5.19 18.27 -3.76
N GLY A 61 -4.97 17.32 -2.85
CA GLY A 61 -5.83 17.11 -1.67
C GLY A 61 -5.62 18.14 -0.57
N SER A 62 -6.70 18.60 0.07
CA SER A 62 -6.62 19.48 1.23
C SER A 62 -6.07 18.70 2.45
N TRP A 63 -5.18 19.33 3.24
CA TRP A 63 -4.64 18.71 4.46
C TRP A 63 -5.73 18.31 5.47
N GLN A 64 -6.86 19.02 5.43
CA GLN A 64 -8.03 18.75 6.28
C GLN A 64 -8.59 17.34 6.07
N ASP A 65 -8.52 16.84 4.83
CA ASP A 65 -9.08 15.55 4.43
C ASP A 65 -8.11 14.39 4.75
N SER A 66 -6.80 14.65 4.67
CA SER A 66 -5.76 13.62 4.86
C SER A 66 -5.24 13.48 6.30
N LYS A 67 -5.60 14.39 7.21
CA LYS A 67 -5.04 14.44 8.57
C LYS A 67 -5.24 13.16 9.38
N TRP A 68 -6.41 12.52 9.28
CA TRP A 68 -6.73 11.30 10.03
C TRP A 68 -5.95 10.10 9.50
N THR A 69 -5.79 10.03 8.18
CA THR A 69 -4.96 9.02 7.52
C THR A 69 -3.49 9.18 7.91
N ALA A 70 -2.98 10.42 7.93
CA ALA A 70 -1.61 10.70 8.37
C ALA A 70 -1.39 10.36 9.85
N VAL A 71 -2.35 10.66 10.74
CA VAL A 71 -2.28 10.28 12.16
C VAL A 71 -2.30 8.77 12.33
N GLY A 72 -3.20 8.07 11.62
CA GLY A 72 -3.25 6.60 11.64
C GLY A 72 -1.94 5.98 11.14
N GLN A 73 -1.37 6.53 10.07
CA GLN A 73 -0.07 6.11 9.53
C GLN A 73 1.05 6.31 10.53
N PHE A 74 1.13 7.49 11.16
CA PHE A 74 2.12 7.77 12.18
C PHE A 74 1.99 6.81 13.37
N PHE A 75 0.77 6.58 13.86
CA PHE A 75 0.51 5.66 14.96
C PHE A 75 0.97 4.24 14.63
N VAL A 76 0.58 3.69 13.48
CA VAL A 76 0.96 2.33 13.07
C VAL A 76 2.47 2.22 12.91
N ILE A 77 3.12 3.19 12.27
CA ILE A 77 4.58 3.19 12.12
C ILE A 77 5.25 3.16 13.48
N VAL A 78 4.89 4.07 14.39
CA VAL A 78 5.52 4.15 15.72
C VAL A 78 5.30 2.85 16.50
N VAL A 79 4.07 2.38 16.62
CA VAL A 79 3.76 1.19 17.44
C VAL A 79 4.38 -0.07 16.84
N ALA A 80 4.25 -0.27 15.53
CA ALA A 80 4.76 -1.48 14.89
C ALA A 80 6.30 -1.50 14.84
N PHE A 81 6.96 -0.36 14.59
CA PHE A 81 8.42 -0.30 14.67
C PHE A 81 8.90 -0.54 16.10
N GLN A 82 8.28 0.08 17.11
CA GLN A 82 8.65 -0.17 18.51
C GLN A 82 8.49 -1.65 18.88
N ALA A 83 7.42 -2.31 18.42
CA ALA A 83 7.21 -3.75 18.64
C ALA A 83 8.34 -4.58 18.02
N VAL A 84 8.72 -4.33 16.77
CA VAL A 84 9.82 -5.04 16.09
C VAL A 84 11.18 -4.71 16.73
N PHE A 85 11.39 -3.48 17.22
CA PHE A 85 12.58 -3.10 17.97
C PHE A 85 12.72 -3.84 19.30
N SER A 86 11.60 -4.10 19.97
CA SER A 86 11.56 -4.85 21.23
C SER A 86 11.74 -6.36 21.08
N ALA A 87 11.59 -6.88 19.85
CA ALA A 87 11.69 -8.31 19.59
C ALA A 87 13.14 -8.78 19.73
N ALA A 88 13.35 -9.84 20.51
CA ALA A 88 14.66 -10.47 20.69
C ALA A 88 15.00 -11.38 19.49
N VAL A 89 15.20 -10.79 18.32
CA VAL A 89 15.55 -11.48 17.08
C VAL A 89 16.88 -10.97 16.51
N PRO A 90 17.59 -11.79 15.71
CA PRO A 90 18.78 -11.33 15.00
C PRO A 90 18.50 -10.12 14.09
N LEU A 91 19.51 -9.28 13.86
CA LEU A 91 19.38 -8.07 13.03
C LEU A 91 18.79 -8.34 11.62
N PRO A 92 19.20 -9.40 10.88
CA PRO A 92 18.61 -9.69 9.57
C PRO A 92 17.09 -9.96 9.65
N ASP A 93 16.64 -10.67 10.67
CA ASP A 93 15.22 -10.95 10.91
C ASP A 93 14.48 -9.68 11.30
N GLN A 94 15.09 -8.84 12.12
CA GLN A 94 14.53 -7.54 12.50
C GLN A 94 14.31 -6.64 11.28
N ILE A 95 15.28 -6.56 10.36
CA ILE A 95 15.15 -5.81 9.11
C ILE A 95 14.02 -6.40 8.27
N GLY A 96 13.98 -7.72 8.11
CA GLY A 96 12.93 -8.40 7.37
C GLY A 96 11.53 -8.12 7.93
N LEU A 97 11.37 -8.12 9.26
CA LEU A 97 10.11 -7.80 9.92
C LEU A 97 9.69 -6.35 9.68
N HIS A 98 10.60 -5.38 9.74
CA HIS A 98 10.29 -3.99 9.38
C HIS A 98 9.81 -3.86 7.94
N VAL A 99 10.46 -4.57 7.01
CA VAL A 99 10.05 -4.61 5.60
C VAL A 99 8.65 -5.20 5.45
N VAL A 100 8.37 -6.35 6.09
CA VAL A 100 7.05 -6.99 6.06
C VAL A 100 5.96 -6.06 6.59
N VAL A 101 6.20 -5.45 7.75
CA VAL A 101 5.25 -4.54 8.40
C VAL A 101 4.95 -3.35 7.51
N LEU A 102 5.99 -2.65 7.04
CA LEU A 102 5.82 -1.45 6.23
C LEU A 102 5.14 -1.76 4.89
N ALA A 103 5.57 -2.83 4.21
CA ALA A 103 5.01 -3.20 2.92
C ALA A 103 3.53 -3.62 3.04
N THR A 104 3.19 -4.45 4.03
CA THR A 104 1.80 -4.88 4.27
C THR A 104 0.90 -3.71 4.64
N TYR A 105 1.40 -2.81 5.49
CA TYR A 105 0.68 -1.59 5.84
C TYR A 105 0.41 -0.72 4.59
N MET A 106 1.42 -0.53 3.74
CA MET A 106 1.26 0.25 2.51
C MET A 106 0.32 -0.42 1.50
N VAL A 107 0.32 -1.75 1.40
CA VAL A 107 -0.66 -2.49 0.59
C VAL A 107 -2.07 -2.18 1.08
N GLY A 108 -2.31 -2.26 2.39
CA GLY A 108 -3.61 -1.94 2.99
C GLY A 108 -4.04 -0.49 2.73
N TYR A 109 -3.10 0.46 2.85
CA TYR A 109 -3.34 1.87 2.53
C TYR A 109 -3.81 2.06 1.07
N PHE A 110 -3.10 1.46 0.11
CA PHE A 110 -3.48 1.59 -1.30
C PHE A 110 -4.79 0.88 -1.64
N VAL A 111 -4.99 -0.33 -1.12
CA VAL A 111 -6.22 -1.09 -1.39
C VAL A 111 -7.43 -0.39 -0.76
N GLY A 112 -7.34 0.05 0.50
CA GLY A 112 -8.42 0.79 1.15
C GLY A 112 -8.68 2.14 0.50
N GLY A 113 -7.63 2.81 0.00
CA GLY A 113 -7.78 4.02 -0.79
C GLY A 113 -8.55 3.79 -2.10
N LEU A 114 -8.24 2.71 -2.81
CA LEU A 114 -8.96 2.33 -4.03
C LEU A 114 -10.44 2.04 -3.76
N ASP A 115 -10.73 1.27 -2.71
CA ASP A 115 -12.11 0.94 -2.30
C ASP A 115 -12.92 2.21 -1.95
N ALA A 116 -12.29 3.17 -1.25
CA ALA A 116 -12.92 4.44 -0.94
C ALA A 116 -13.24 5.29 -2.19
N LEU A 117 -12.37 5.27 -3.21
CA LEU A 117 -12.63 5.97 -4.48
C LEU A 117 -13.74 5.31 -5.30
N GLU A 118 -13.74 3.98 -5.38
CA GLU A 118 -14.76 3.22 -6.12
C GLU A 118 -16.14 3.30 -5.43
N GLY A 119 -16.17 3.33 -4.09
CA GLY A 119 -17.39 3.52 -3.31
C GLY A 119 -17.97 4.93 -3.40
N GLY A 120 -17.11 5.96 -3.38
CA GLY A 120 -17.53 7.37 -3.45
C GLY A 120 -18.20 7.75 -4.78
N SER A 121 -17.71 7.23 -5.92
CA SER A 121 -18.33 7.53 -7.22
C SER A 121 -19.75 6.98 -7.33
N SER A 122 -20.00 5.82 -6.71
CA SER A 122 -21.32 5.15 -6.77
C SER A 122 -22.37 5.89 -5.93
N ASP A 123 -21.98 6.50 -4.81
CA ASP A 123 -22.89 7.27 -3.95
C ASP A 123 -23.19 8.67 -4.51
N ASP A 124 -22.21 9.34 -5.13
CA ASP A 124 -22.44 10.61 -5.82
C ASP A 124 -23.33 10.42 -7.06
N GLU A 125 -23.16 9.32 -7.80
CA GLU A 125 -23.99 9.00 -8.96
C GLU A 125 -25.45 8.71 -8.54
N ARG A 126 -25.68 8.00 -7.43
CA ARG A 126 -27.02 7.79 -6.85
C ARG A 126 -27.68 9.09 -6.38
N ARG A 127 -26.94 9.98 -5.70
CA ARG A 127 -27.46 11.30 -5.30
C ARG A 127 -27.83 12.17 -6.50
N SER A 128 -27.08 12.07 -7.60
CA SER A 128 -27.39 12.80 -8.83
C SER A 128 -28.65 12.29 -9.52
N VAL A 129 -28.93 10.98 -9.44
CA VAL A 129 -30.15 10.36 -9.98
C VAL A 129 -31.37 10.69 -9.13
N ASP A 130 -31.27 10.66 -7.80
CA ASP A 130 -32.36 11.06 -6.89
C ASP A 130 -32.64 12.58 -6.91
N ALA A 131 -31.71 13.40 -7.41
CA ALA A 131 -31.90 14.84 -7.58
C ALA A 131 -32.61 15.21 -8.90
N VAL A 132 -32.79 14.26 -9.81
CA VAL A 132 -33.47 14.47 -11.10
C VAL A 132 -34.81 13.72 -11.08
N GLU A 133 -35.87 14.48 -10.79
CA GLU A 133 -37.31 14.22 -11.05
C GLU A 133 -38.14 13.62 -9.87
N PRO A 134 -39.33 14.18 -9.53
CA PRO A 134 -40.41 14.48 -10.48
C PRO A 134 -40.63 15.96 -10.81
N ALA A 135 -40.91 16.20 -12.09
CA ALA A 135 -41.62 17.34 -12.58
C ALA A 135 -43.05 17.29 -12.02
N ASP A 136 -43.42 18.30 -11.26
CA ASP A 136 -44.81 18.51 -10.88
C ASP A 136 -45.56 19.08 -12.11
N ASP A 137 -46.48 18.26 -12.65
CA ASP A 137 -47.54 18.64 -13.59
C ASP A 137 -48.60 19.56 -12.93
#